data_AF-A0A8J6LPS0-F1
#
_entry.id   AF-A0A8J6LPS0-F1
#
_cell.length_a   1.000
_cell.length_b   1.000
_cell.length_c   1.000
_cell.angle_alpha   90.00
_cell.angle_beta   90.00
_cell.angle_gamma   90.00
#
_symmetry.space_group_name_H-M   'P 1'
#
loop_
_entity.id
_entity.type
_entity.pdbx_description
1 polymer ?
#
loop_
_entity_poly.entity_id
_entity_poly.type
_entity_poly.pdbx_seq_one_letter_code
_entity_poly.pdbx_strand_id
1 'polypeptide(L)'
;MSKYARDFLLVISYGVELQMKSTEYKVQDDTELHDDPSSEESSQEEEEAEIEGFDFRKLKTLFPDQKKDLEKFRQYLDESSNEMAPLKVWQFQELSLQAAERIMSAPKDEALKVFTNVAQNFPMQAKGLVKTVVNPELKKEMKLNSDIFASSLNLQPSDTALFINGMFYDVDLVDVYGILDVLRQELRTMEGLHKIGMGNQRLASLLALDFGDSGNAQEFAIDIRDSAINWINDVESDSKYSRWSSSLMELLRPTFPGMIRQVRKNLFNLVLIIDPTEPKSRDLVKLLESFVVHTAPLRVGIVFAVDASTELSGLQDAGVAMQCAFNYVSQKKNPLAALGFIKTVLGTAEEEVTVDNVKNELKKQFGDDYLDVLGEDSDYDFGRQLAIDFIQRTGQRVLPQALLNGIPLPSNSLNVDDFEEIVLQEVMSQTSSLQKAVYRGKLTDSDDVVDYLMNQPNVMPRLNERVLNKDQSLYLDTSGTATTSMDVETLAKLSPRDMTATAIDNLKYFYVPKKGKQEHTMTYWVVGDLKYLESRELLLAALEHAVKIRKPCTGYVLAKRRWFYAKYDQ
;
A
#
# COMPACT_ATOMS: atom_id res chain seq x y z
N MET A 1 -1.81 61.18 4.95
CA MET A 1 -2.40 59.94 5.47
C MET A 1 -1.55 58.76 5.01
N SER A 2 -1.07 57.98 5.98
CA SER A 2 -0.49 56.64 5.97
C SER A 2 0.55 56.25 4.90
N LYS A 3 1.83 56.23 5.32
CA LYS A 3 2.88 55.40 4.73
C LYS A 3 2.55 53.94 5.00
N TYR A 4 2.45 53.12 3.95
CA TYR A 4 2.32 51.67 4.05
C TYR A 4 3.53 51.09 4.80
N ALA A 5 3.33 50.68 6.06
CA ALA A 5 4.27 49.84 6.78
C ALA A 5 4.22 48.45 6.12
N ARG A 6 5.32 48.05 5.46
CA ARG A 6 5.51 46.66 5.06
C ARG A 6 6.05 45.93 6.28
N ASP A 7 5.14 45.39 7.08
CA ASP A 7 5.51 44.51 8.18
C ASP A 7 5.96 43.18 7.60
N PHE A 8 7.21 42.80 7.88
CA PHE A 8 7.74 41.49 7.51
C PHE A 8 7.12 40.44 8.43
N LEU A 9 6.56 39.38 7.84
CA LEU A 9 6.08 38.23 8.59
C LEU A 9 7.29 37.41 9.06
N LEU A 10 7.48 37.33 10.37
CA LEU A 10 8.45 36.42 10.97
C LEU A 10 7.86 35.01 10.93
N VAL A 11 8.53 34.12 10.21
CA VAL A 11 8.16 32.69 10.17
C VAL A 11 8.77 32.02 11.39
N ILE A 12 7.93 31.31 12.14
CA ILE A 12 8.32 30.42 13.23
C ILE A 12 8.37 28.98 12.70
N SER A 13 9.10 28.11 13.40
CA SER A 13 9.30 26.68 13.04
C SER A 13 10.43 26.41 12.04
N TYR A 14 11.64 26.87 12.35
CA TYR A 14 12.87 26.41 11.69
C TYR A 14 13.90 26.01 12.74
N GLY A 15 14.72 25.00 12.41
CA GLY A 15 15.90 24.62 13.19
C GLY A 15 17.10 25.46 12.77
N VAL A 16 17.92 25.88 13.73
CA VAL A 16 19.24 26.46 13.45
C VAL A 16 20.28 25.46 13.91
N GLU A 17 21.08 24.99 12.97
CA GLU A 17 22.23 24.17 13.28
C GLU A 17 23.51 24.99 13.23
N LEU A 18 24.40 24.75 14.19
CA LEU A 18 25.77 25.24 14.16
C LEU A 18 26.68 24.03 13.94
N GLN A 19 26.96 23.74 12.67
CA GLN A 19 27.81 22.61 12.30
C GLN A 19 29.29 22.94 12.51
N MET A 20 30.02 22.01 13.13
CA MET A 20 31.46 22.11 13.27
C MET A 20 32.12 21.71 11.94
N LYS A 21 32.76 22.68 11.26
CA LYS A 21 33.44 22.43 9.97
C LYS A 21 34.75 21.62 10.08
N SER A 22 35.35 21.56 11.28
CA SER A 22 36.61 20.85 11.50
C SER A 22 36.44 19.85 12.65
N THR A 23 35.98 18.66 12.31
CA THR A 23 35.86 17.50 13.20
C THR A 23 37.01 16.49 13.01
N GLU A 24 37.66 16.50 11.84
CA GLU A 24 38.69 15.54 11.43
C GLU A 24 40.00 15.62 12.24
N TYR A 25 40.32 16.76 12.85
CA TYR A 25 41.59 16.95 13.57
C TYR A 25 41.56 16.52 15.05
N LYS A 26 40.49 15.84 15.51
CA LYS A 26 40.30 15.51 16.94
C LYS A 26 40.05 14.04 17.24
N VAL A 27 39.91 13.18 16.24
CA VAL A 27 39.88 11.72 16.46
C VAL A 27 41.29 11.24 16.15
N GLN A 28 42.14 11.13 17.17
CA GLN A 28 43.41 10.45 16.99
C GLN A 28 43.12 9.01 16.61
N ASP A 29 43.69 8.60 15.48
CA ASP A 29 43.68 7.24 14.99
C ASP A 29 44.58 6.40 15.91
N ASP A 30 44.00 5.54 16.74
CA ASP A 30 44.72 4.72 17.74
C ASP A 30 45.59 3.62 17.10
N THR A 31 45.77 3.61 15.78
CA THR A 31 46.59 2.64 15.07
C THR A 31 48.10 2.74 15.44
N GLU A 32 48.54 3.80 16.12
CA GLU A 32 49.92 3.96 16.62
C GLU A 32 50.09 3.80 18.15
N LEU A 33 49.03 3.55 18.93
CA LEU A 33 49.07 3.54 20.40
C LEU A 33 48.70 2.19 21.04
N HIS A 34 49.21 1.10 20.48
CA HIS A 34 49.32 -0.18 21.20
C HIS A 34 50.75 -0.70 21.14
N ASP A 35 51.51 -0.43 22.21
CA ASP A 35 52.23 -1.43 23.02
C ASP A 35 53.31 -0.75 23.87
N ASP A 36 52.92 -0.07 24.96
CA ASP A 36 53.81 0.10 26.13
C ASP A 36 53.01 0.48 27.40
N PRO A 37 52.88 -0.42 28.40
CA PRO A 37 52.14 -0.16 29.63
C PRO A 37 52.83 0.83 30.58
N SER A 38 54.01 1.36 30.23
CA SER A 38 54.72 2.40 30.98
C SER A 38 54.38 3.83 30.53
N SER A 39 53.57 4.00 29.48
CA SER A 39 53.18 5.32 28.94
C SER A 39 51.81 5.83 29.44
N GLU A 40 51.02 4.95 30.06
CA GLU A 40 49.70 5.30 30.62
C GLU A 40 49.80 6.10 31.93
N GLU A 41 50.83 5.87 32.75
CA GLU A 41 51.05 6.62 34.00
C GLU A 41 51.70 8.00 33.75
N SER A 42 52.54 8.15 32.72
CA SER A 42 53.25 9.42 32.46
C SER A 42 52.38 10.49 31.78
N SER A 43 51.43 10.08 30.94
CA SER A 43 50.56 11.00 30.19
C SER A 43 49.37 11.51 31.01
N GLN A 44 48.80 10.68 31.90
CA GLN A 44 47.77 11.12 32.86
C GLN A 44 48.36 12.10 33.88
N GLU A 45 49.59 11.86 34.33
CA GLU A 45 50.25 12.72 35.29
C GLU A 45 50.61 14.12 34.75
N GLU A 46 50.97 14.24 33.47
CA GLU A 46 51.34 15.52 32.85
C GLU A 46 50.12 16.39 32.51
N GLU A 47 48.99 15.81 32.06
CA GLU A 47 47.74 16.54 31.83
C GLU A 47 46.97 16.86 33.14
N GLU A 48 47.20 16.11 34.23
CA GLU A 48 46.60 16.40 35.54
C GLU A 48 47.23 17.59 36.26
N ALA A 49 48.35 18.13 35.76
CA ALA A 49 49.13 19.15 36.44
C ALA A 49 48.70 20.58 36.10
N GLU A 50 48.33 20.88 34.85
CA GLU A 50 48.02 22.23 34.38
C GLU A 50 46.59 22.34 33.83
N ILE A 51 45.75 23.10 34.53
CA ILE A 51 44.40 23.45 34.07
C ILE A 51 44.35 24.98 33.93
N GLU A 52 44.02 25.49 32.74
CA GLU A 52 44.01 26.93 32.37
C GLU A 52 45.26 27.71 32.83
N GLY A 53 46.45 27.08 32.77
CA GLY A 53 47.71 27.72 33.16
C GLY A 53 47.99 27.74 34.68
N PHE A 54 47.19 27.04 35.48
CA PHE A 54 47.47 26.79 36.90
C PHE A 54 48.13 25.43 37.11
N ASP A 55 49.38 25.44 37.60
CA ASP A 55 50.10 24.23 38.00
C ASP A 55 49.68 23.80 39.42
N PHE A 56 48.71 22.87 39.49
CA PHE A 56 48.14 22.39 40.75
C PHE A 56 49.14 21.58 41.59
N ARG A 57 50.25 21.10 41.00
CA ARG A 57 51.33 20.43 41.75
C ARG A 57 52.13 21.45 42.56
N LYS A 58 52.45 22.61 41.97
CA LYS A 58 53.07 23.72 42.70
C LYS A 58 52.13 24.35 43.72
N LEU A 59 50.84 24.50 43.40
CA LEU A 59 49.87 25.09 44.33
C LEU A 59 49.62 24.20 45.56
N LYS A 60 49.58 22.87 45.40
CA LYS A 60 49.45 21.92 46.52
C LYS A 60 50.68 21.86 47.42
N THR A 61 51.87 22.14 46.88
CA THR A 61 53.13 22.20 47.67
C THR A 61 53.30 23.54 48.38
N LEU A 62 52.84 24.64 47.77
CA LEU A 62 52.89 25.98 48.35
C LEU A 62 51.82 26.25 49.42
N PHE A 63 50.62 25.65 49.29
CA PHE A 63 49.51 25.85 50.24
C PHE A 63 48.95 24.51 50.76
N PRO A 64 49.63 23.87 51.75
CA PRO A 64 49.20 22.58 52.30
C PRO A 64 47.86 22.62 53.05
N ASP A 65 47.47 23.79 53.58
CA ASP A 65 46.30 23.95 54.44
C ASP A 65 44.99 24.14 53.66
N GLN A 66 45.04 24.49 52.37
CA GLN A 66 43.87 24.79 51.53
C GLN A 66 43.56 23.73 50.46
N LYS A 67 44.04 22.49 50.67
CA LYS A 67 43.87 21.38 49.70
C LYS A 67 42.42 21.15 49.26
N LYS A 68 41.46 21.27 50.19
CA LYS A 68 40.03 21.05 49.91
C LYS A 68 39.42 22.14 49.04
N ASP A 69 39.88 23.38 49.17
CA ASP A 69 39.38 24.49 48.37
C ASP A 69 40.07 24.54 47.00
N LEU A 70 41.33 24.12 46.92
CA LEU A 70 42.02 23.87 45.65
C LEU A 70 41.36 22.72 44.85
N GLU A 71 40.85 21.69 45.51
CA GLU A 71 40.09 20.62 44.86
C GLU A 71 38.72 21.09 44.34
N LYS A 72 38.00 21.93 45.09
CA LYS A 72 36.76 22.55 44.63
C LYS A 72 37.00 23.53 43.47
N PHE A 73 38.08 24.31 43.55
CA PHE A 73 38.47 25.23 42.48
C PHE A 73 38.89 24.48 41.21
N ARG A 74 39.58 23.35 41.36
CA ARG A 74 39.87 22.43 40.25
C ARG A 74 38.60 21.89 39.61
N GLN A 75 37.65 21.41 40.42
CA GLN A 75 36.35 20.92 39.91
C GLN A 75 35.57 22.01 39.19
N TYR A 76 35.59 23.25 39.71
CA TYR A 76 34.97 24.39 39.05
C TYR A 76 35.63 24.73 37.72
N LEU A 77 36.96 24.72 37.64
CA LEU A 77 37.70 24.97 36.39
C LEU A 77 37.48 23.87 35.35
N ASP A 78 37.43 22.60 35.77
CA ASP A 78 37.10 21.48 34.89
C ASP A 78 35.66 21.52 34.37
N GLU A 79 34.72 22.06 35.16
CA GLU A 79 33.33 22.29 34.75
C GLU A 79 33.18 23.54 33.88
N SER A 80 34.03 24.56 34.07
CA SER A 80 34.01 25.81 33.30
C SER A 80 34.87 25.79 32.04
N SER A 81 35.78 24.82 31.88
CA SER A 81 36.66 24.73 30.72
C SER A 81 35.83 24.45 29.45
N ASN A 82 35.60 25.49 28.66
CA ASN A 82 34.90 25.45 27.37
C ASN A 82 35.76 24.86 26.24
N GLU A 83 36.91 24.27 26.54
CA GLU A 83 37.78 23.69 25.53
C GLU A 83 37.25 22.32 25.10
N MET A 84 36.81 22.27 23.84
CA MET A 84 36.47 21.04 23.12
C MET A 84 37.72 20.17 22.97
N ALA A 85 38.07 19.40 24.00
CA ALA A 85 39.17 18.44 23.95
C ALA A 85 38.79 17.22 23.09
N PRO A 86 39.74 16.61 22.36
CA PRO A 86 39.52 15.39 21.58
C PRO A 86 39.12 14.22 22.50
N LEU A 87 38.12 13.45 22.09
CA LEU A 87 37.71 12.21 22.75
C LEU A 87 38.33 11.02 22.04
N LYS A 88 38.67 9.97 22.79
CA LYS A 88 39.23 8.73 22.23
C LYS A 88 38.15 7.84 21.63
N VAL A 89 38.49 7.02 20.64
CA VAL A 89 37.52 6.25 19.83
C VAL A 89 36.63 5.33 20.68
N TRP A 90 37.18 4.67 21.70
CA TRP A 90 36.40 3.80 22.58
C TRP A 90 35.41 4.53 23.48
N GLN A 91 35.69 5.80 23.82
CA GLN A 91 34.80 6.61 24.66
C GLN A 91 33.51 6.97 23.92
N PHE A 92 33.53 7.02 22.58
CA PHE A 92 32.35 7.26 21.77
C PHE A 92 31.35 6.10 21.81
N GLN A 93 31.81 4.86 22.01
CA GLN A 93 30.93 3.68 21.97
C GLN A 93 29.91 3.64 23.11
N GLU A 94 30.29 4.12 24.31
CA GLU A 94 29.42 4.13 25.48
C GLU A 94 28.74 5.49 25.74
N LEU A 95 29.07 6.51 24.94
CA LEU A 95 28.61 7.89 25.15
C LEU A 95 27.07 8.02 25.12
N SER A 96 26.39 7.24 24.27
CA SER A 96 24.93 7.23 24.20
C SER A 96 24.29 6.66 25.47
N LEU A 97 24.88 5.60 26.04
CA LEU A 97 24.42 4.99 27.30
C LEU A 97 24.67 5.93 28.48
N GLN A 98 25.82 6.61 28.48
CA GLN A 98 26.18 7.63 29.47
C GLN A 98 25.24 8.83 29.43
N ALA A 99 24.88 9.31 28.23
CA ALA A 99 23.88 10.35 28.04
C ALA A 99 22.51 9.91 28.60
N ALA A 100 22.08 8.68 28.30
CA ALA A 100 20.83 8.12 28.81
C ALA A 100 20.82 8.04 30.34
N GLU A 101 21.89 7.53 30.96
CA GLU A 101 22.04 7.47 32.42
C GLU A 101 21.99 8.88 33.05
N ARG A 102 22.65 9.87 32.43
CA ARG A 102 22.61 11.27 32.89
C ARG A 102 21.20 11.83 32.91
N ILE A 103 20.39 11.51 31.89
CA ILE A 103 18.99 11.96 31.79
C ILE A 103 18.12 11.22 32.80
N MET A 104 18.30 9.90 32.94
CA MET A 104 17.51 9.06 33.85
C MET A 104 17.82 9.29 35.33
N SER A 105 19.05 9.69 35.65
CA SER A 105 19.47 10.08 37.01
C SER A 105 18.95 11.46 37.44
N ALA A 106 18.44 12.26 36.51
CA ALA A 106 17.87 13.57 36.81
C ALA A 106 16.47 13.43 37.47
N PRO A 107 16.02 14.42 38.26
CA PRO A 107 14.64 14.47 38.75
C PRO A 107 13.63 14.41 37.59
N LYS A 108 12.51 13.70 37.76
CA LYS A 108 11.51 13.49 36.70
C LYS A 108 11.02 14.78 36.04
N ASP A 109 10.85 15.85 36.82
CA ASP A 109 10.37 17.15 36.34
C ASP A 109 11.43 17.91 35.51
N GLU A 110 12.70 17.53 35.65
CA GLU A 110 13.83 18.16 34.97
C GLU A 110 14.43 17.30 33.87
N ALA A 111 14.14 15.98 33.82
CA ALA A 111 14.70 15.05 32.86
C ALA A 111 14.53 15.52 31.40
N LEU A 112 13.36 16.06 31.04
CA LEU A 112 13.13 16.62 29.69
C LEU A 112 13.97 17.87 29.42
N LYS A 113 14.19 18.72 30.43
CA LYS A 113 15.04 19.91 30.28
C LYS A 113 16.51 19.53 30.15
N VAL A 114 16.95 18.53 30.92
CA VAL A 114 18.30 17.95 30.81
C VAL A 114 18.49 17.35 29.43
N PHE A 115 17.51 16.58 28.94
CA PHE A 115 17.53 16.03 27.58
C PHE A 115 17.64 17.14 26.52
N THR A 116 16.82 18.20 26.59
CA THR A 116 16.91 19.31 25.63
C THR A 116 18.27 20.02 25.70
N ASN A 117 18.83 20.21 26.89
CA ASN A 117 20.12 20.86 27.06
C ASN A 117 21.27 20.01 26.52
N VAL A 118 21.23 18.70 26.78
CA VAL A 118 22.20 17.72 26.26
C VAL A 118 22.11 17.65 24.74
N ALA A 119 20.89 17.59 24.17
CA ALA A 119 20.69 17.51 22.73
C ALA A 119 21.13 18.79 21.99
N GLN A 120 20.81 19.98 22.52
CA GLN A 120 21.17 21.25 21.89
C GLN A 120 22.67 21.57 21.98
N ASN A 121 23.34 21.16 23.07
CA ASN A 121 24.74 21.50 23.34
C ASN A 121 25.64 20.25 23.42
N PHE A 122 25.29 19.20 22.68
CA PHE A 122 25.94 17.89 22.78
C PHE A 122 27.47 17.94 22.66
N PRO A 123 28.07 18.63 21.67
CA PRO A 123 29.52 18.68 21.52
C PRO A 123 30.24 19.30 22.72
N MET A 124 29.59 20.21 23.46
CA MET A 124 30.15 20.82 24.67
C MET A 124 30.04 19.89 25.87
N GLN A 125 28.95 19.12 25.96
CA GLN A 125 28.68 18.25 27.12
C GLN A 125 29.33 16.87 27.03
N ALA A 126 29.79 16.45 25.85
CA ALA A 126 30.33 15.11 25.61
C ALA A 126 31.41 14.69 26.61
N LYS A 127 32.38 15.56 26.94
CA LYS A 127 33.44 15.27 27.93
C LYS A 127 32.89 15.04 29.34
N GLY A 128 31.85 15.78 29.73
CA GLY A 128 31.18 15.61 31.01
C GLY A 128 30.40 14.29 31.09
N LEU A 129 29.88 13.82 29.96
CA LEU A 129 29.15 12.55 29.87
C LEU A 129 30.06 11.33 30.02
N VAL A 130 31.30 11.38 29.52
CA VAL A 130 32.29 10.29 29.66
C VAL A 130 32.57 9.90 31.12
N LYS A 131 32.43 10.86 32.05
CA LYS A 131 32.65 10.63 33.48
C LYS A 131 31.46 9.95 34.17
N THR A 132 30.31 9.83 33.50
CA THR A 132 29.12 9.21 34.10
C THR A 132 29.24 7.69 34.10
N VAL A 133 28.98 7.08 35.25
CA VAL A 133 29.01 5.62 35.42
C VAL A 133 27.65 5.06 35.05
N VAL A 134 27.61 4.20 34.04
CA VAL A 134 26.37 3.56 33.56
C VAL A 134 26.02 2.38 34.47
N ASN A 135 24.76 2.29 34.90
CA ASN A 135 24.29 1.14 35.66
C ASN A 135 24.23 -0.11 34.74
N PRO A 136 24.84 -1.26 35.12
CA PRO A 136 24.78 -2.49 34.33
C PRO A 136 23.36 -3.02 34.10
N GLU A 137 22.39 -2.69 34.96
CA GLU A 137 20.97 -3.05 34.75
C GLU A 137 20.36 -2.28 33.58
N LEU A 138 20.56 -0.95 33.53
CA LEU A 138 20.09 -0.09 32.45
C LEU A 138 20.69 -0.53 31.10
N LYS A 139 21.97 -0.88 31.08
CA LYS A 139 22.64 -1.41 29.87
C LYS A 139 22.01 -2.71 29.37
N LYS A 140 21.53 -3.58 30.25
CA LYS A 140 20.84 -4.83 29.86
C LYS A 140 19.44 -4.55 29.35
N GLU A 141 18.68 -3.69 30.03
CA GLU A 141 17.33 -3.31 29.61
C GLU A 141 17.32 -2.63 28.23
N MET A 142 18.25 -1.71 27.98
CA MET A 142 18.38 -1.05 26.67
C MET A 142 18.70 -2.04 25.55
N LYS A 143 19.57 -3.03 25.81
CA LYS A 143 19.86 -4.09 24.83
C LYS A 143 18.63 -4.94 24.54
N LEU A 144 17.91 -5.37 25.57
CA LEU A 144 16.67 -6.15 25.40
C LEU A 144 15.62 -5.37 24.59
N ASN A 145 15.43 -4.09 24.89
CA ASN A 145 14.52 -3.24 24.14
C ASN A 145 14.96 -3.09 22.68
N SER A 146 16.27 -2.91 22.44
CA SER A 146 16.84 -2.84 21.10
C SER A 146 16.59 -4.14 20.30
N ASP A 147 16.77 -5.31 20.91
CA ASP A 147 16.53 -6.60 20.26
C ASP A 147 15.04 -6.80 19.95
N ILE A 148 14.15 -6.36 20.85
CA ILE A 148 12.70 -6.39 20.65
C ILE A 148 12.32 -5.46 19.50
N PHE A 149 12.83 -4.23 19.46
CA PHE A 149 12.51 -3.27 18.39
C PHE A 149 13.09 -3.69 17.04
N ALA A 150 14.29 -4.27 17.02
CA ALA A 150 14.89 -4.82 15.82
C ALA A 150 14.09 -6.00 15.25
N SER A 151 13.55 -6.88 16.12
CA SER A 151 12.75 -8.03 15.68
C SER A 151 11.30 -7.71 15.33
N SER A 152 10.68 -6.73 16.01
CA SER A 152 9.25 -6.40 15.82
C SER A 152 9.02 -5.28 14.81
N LEU A 153 9.87 -4.25 14.81
CA LEU A 153 9.69 -3.02 14.02
C LEU A 153 10.80 -2.82 12.98
N ASN A 154 11.79 -3.71 12.90
CA ASN A 154 13.00 -3.56 12.09
C ASN A 154 13.78 -2.26 12.37
N LEU A 155 13.64 -1.69 13.57
CA LEU A 155 14.35 -0.46 13.95
C LEU A 155 15.76 -0.80 14.45
N GLN A 156 16.78 -0.19 13.85
CA GLN A 156 18.15 -0.26 14.35
C GLN A 156 18.37 0.73 15.50
N PRO A 157 19.42 0.56 16.33
CA PRO A 157 19.73 1.49 17.42
C PRO A 157 19.96 2.94 17.00
N SER A 158 20.28 3.18 15.72
CA SER A 158 20.46 4.50 15.12
C SER A 158 19.17 5.16 14.65
N ASP A 159 18.11 4.37 14.47
CA ASP A 159 16.93 4.82 13.75
C ASP A 159 15.97 5.50 14.71
N THR A 160 15.43 6.64 14.30
CA THR A 160 14.43 7.39 15.07
C THR A 160 13.04 7.13 14.52
N ALA A 161 12.12 6.76 15.40
CA ALA A 161 10.73 6.49 15.04
C ALA A 161 9.80 7.26 15.96
N LEU A 162 8.88 8.04 15.38
CA LEU A 162 7.85 8.74 16.13
C LEU A 162 6.53 7.98 16.00
N PHE A 163 5.94 7.58 17.12
CA PHE A 163 4.63 6.95 17.15
C PHE A 163 3.60 7.87 17.83
N ILE A 164 2.52 8.20 17.13
CA ILE A 164 1.38 8.93 17.70
C ILE A 164 0.19 7.98 17.74
N ASN A 165 -0.29 7.64 18.94
CA ASN A 165 -1.38 6.67 19.16
C ASN A 165 -1.19 5.32 18.44
N GLY A 166 0.07 4.88 18.24
CA GLY A 166 0.42 3.63 17.57
C GLY A 166 0.72 3.75 16.07
N MET A 167 0.44 4.92 15.46
CA MET A 167 0.76 5.20 14.06
C MET A 167 2.22 5.66 13.92
N PHE A 168 2.96 5.05 13.01
CA PHE A 168 4.35 5.42 12.69
C PHE A 168 4.40 6.68 11.83
N TYR A 169 5.24 7.62 12.22
CA TYR A 169 5.58 8.83 11.48
C TYR A 169 7.09 8.93 11.31
N ASP A 170 7.51 9.17 10.08
CA ASP A 170 8.90 9.43 9.75
C ASP A 170 9.25 10.88 10.11
N VAL A 171 10.23 11.06 10.99
CA VAL A 171 10.65 12.37 11.49
C VAL A 171 11.34 13.19 10.40
N ASP A 172 11.94 12.54 9.41
CA ASP A 172 12.66 13.23 8.32
C ASP A 172 11.70 13.82 7.28
N LEU A 173 10.48 13.27 7.19
CA LEU A 173 9.46 13.70 6.23
C LEU A 173 8.40 14.62 6.85
N VAL A 174 8.17 14.53 8.16
CA VAL A 174 7.05 15.21 8.82
C VAL A 174 7.51 16.48 9.54
N ASP A 175 7.14 17.63 8.97
CA ASP A 175 7.31 18.94 9.60
C ASP A 175 6.42 19.13 10.83
N VAL A 176 6.76 20.10 11.69
CA VAL A 176 5.95 20.52 12.85
C VAL A 176 4.50 20.83 12.47
N TYR A 177 4.27 21.43 11.30
CA TYR A 177 2.92 21.69 10.78
C TYR A 177 2.18 20.40 10.42
N GLY A 178 2.88 19.43 9.83
CA GLY A 178 2.34 18.10 9.53
C GLY A 178 1.93 17.37 10.81
N ILE A 179 2.77 17.39 11.86
CA ILE A 179 2.44 16.83 13.17
C ILE A 179 1.18 17.49 13.74
N LEU A 180 1.07 18.81 13.62
CA LEU A 180 -0.07 19.55 14.15
C LEU A 180 -1.38 19.19 13.43
N ASP A 181 -1.34 19.01 12.11
CA ASP A 181 -2.52 18.58 11.35
C ASP A 181 -2.91 17.13 11.67
N VAL A 182 -1.93 16.24 11.86
CA VAL A 182 -2.16 14.87 12.37
C VAL A 182 -2.83 14.92 13.75
N LEU A 183 -2.29 15.71 14.69
CA LEU A 183 -2.86 15.85 16.03
C LEU A 183 -4.29 16.40 15.99
N ARG A 184 -4.59 17.33 15.07
CA ARG A 184 -5.97 17.81 14.87
C ARG A 184 -6.90 16.73 14.34
N GLN A 185 -6.44 15.93 13.38
CA GLN A 185 -7.22 14.81 12.85
C GLN A 185 -7.48 13.75 13.93
N GLU A 186 -6.48 13.46 14.75
CA GLU A 186 -6.60 12.47 15.82
C GLU A 186 -7.47 12.97 16.98
N LEU A 187 -7.34 14.23 17.38
CA LEU A 187 -8.26 14.83 18.35
C LEU A 187 -9.70 14.79 17.82
N ARG A 188 -9.87 15.02 16.51
CA ARG A 188 -11.16 14.99 15.82
C ARG A 188 -11.80 13.59 15.80
N THR A 189 -11.01 12.51 15.71
CA THR A 189 -11.49 11.11 15.78
C THR A 189 -11.77 10.70 17.24
N MET A 190 -10.87 11.04 18.17
CA MET A 190 -11.02 10.75 19.60
C MET A 190 -12.25 11.44 20.20
N GLU A 191 -12.51 12.71 19.87
CA GLU A 191 -13.73 13.41 20.27
C GLU A 191 -14.99 12.74 19.71
N GLY A 192 -14.93 12.24 18.47
CA GLY A 192 -16.02 11.49 17.84
C GLY A 192 -16.35 10.22 18.62
N LEU A 193 -15.34 9.44 18.99
CA LEU A 193 -15.51 8.23 19.81
C LEU A 193 -16.01 8.56 21.22
N HIS A 194 -15.51 9.63 21.82
CA HIS A 194 -15.97 10.09 23.14
C HIS A 194 -17.46 10.50 23.11
N LYS A 195 -17.91 11.18 22.05
CA LYS A 195 -19.34 11.51 21.85
C LYS A 195 -20.24 10.27 21.74
N ILE A 196 -19.72 9.18 21.18
CA ILE A 196 -20.43 7.88 21.09
C ILE A 196 -20.50 7.18 22.46
N GLY A 197 -19.79 7.68 23.48
CA GLY A 197 -19.79 7.14 24.85
C GLY A 197 -18.63 6.19 25.14
N MET A 198 -17.61 6.14 24.28
CA MET A 198 -16.38 5.40 24.56
C MET A 198 -15.49 6.21 25.51
N GLY A 199 -15.42 5.78 26.77
CA GLY A 199 -14.53 6.40 27.76
C GLY A 199 -13.05 6.11 27.52
N ASN A 200 -12.18 6.95 28.06
CA ASN A 200 -10.72 6.92 27.84
C ASN A 200 -10.05 5.56 28.10
N GLN A 201 -10.56 4.76 29.05
CA GLN A 201 -10.02 3.43 29.34
C GLN A 201 -10.20 2.43 28.19
N ARG A 202 -11.31 2.53 27.44
CA ARG A 202 -11.59 1.64 26.29
C ARG A 202 -10.95 2.15 25.00
N LEU A 203 -10.66 3.44 24.91
CA LEU A 203 -10.00 4.04 23.75
C LEU A 203 -8.59 3.48 23.56
N ALA A 204 -7.79 3.38 24.63
CA ALA A 204 -6.45 2.81 24.55
C ALA A 204 -6.47 1.36 24.04
N SER A 205 -7.40 0.53 24.52
CA SER A 205 -7.55 -0.84 24.02
C SER A 205 -8.05 -0.92 22.58
N LEU A 206 -8.86 0.05 22.14
CA LEU A 206 -9.39 0.09 20.77
C LEU A 206 -8.33 0.55 19.77
N LEU A 207 -7.50 1.52 20.15
CA LEU A 207 -6.35 1.98 19.35
C LEU A 207 -5.25 0.92 19.28
N ALA A 208 -5.10 0.09 20.33
CA ALA A 208 -4.17 -1.03 20.33
C ALA A 208 -4.64 -2.23 19.48
N LEU A 209 -5.86 -2.22 18.94
CA LEU A 209 -6.30 -3.25 18.02
C LEU A 209 -5.58 -3.05 16.69
N ASP A 210 -4.75 -4.02 16.34
CA ASP A 210 -4.09 -4.06 15.04
C ASP A 210 -5.12 -4.42 13.96
N PHE A 211 -5.58 -3.40 13.24
CA PHE A 211 -6.35 -3.57 12.01
C PHE A 211 -5.44 -3.73 10.79
N GLY A 212 -4.12 -3.62 10.95
CA GLY A 212 -3.11 -3.72 9.91
C GLY A 212 -2.93 -5.14 9.34
N ASP A 213 -3.41 -6.18 10.04
CA ASP A 213 -3.43 -7.55 9.54
C ASP A 213 -4.58 -7.83 8.54
N SER A 214 -5.29 -6.80 8.06
CA SER A 214 -5.82 -6.83 6.68
C SER A 214 -4.68 -6.67 5.68
N GLY A 215 -3.65 -7.51 5.86
CA GLY A 215 -2.43 -7.57 5.09
C GLY A 215 -2.79 -7.84 3.64
N ASN A 216 -2.27 -6.95 2.81
CA ASN A 216 -2.50 -6.83 1.39
C ASN A 216 -3.89 -6.27 1.10
N ALA A 217 -3.96 -5.30 0.19
CA ALA A 217 -5.11 -5.25 -0.68
C ALA A 217 -5.36 -6.71 -1.12
N GLN A 218 -6.38 -7.37 -0.58
CA GLN A 218 -6.91 -8.54 -1.24
C GLN A 218 -7.40 -7.98 -2.56
N GLU A 219 -6.51 -7.99 -3.53
CA GLU A 219 -6.83 -7.67 -4.89
C GLU A 219 -7.95 -8.64 -5.23
N PHE A 220 -9.12 -8.04 -5.40
CA PHE A 220 -10.34 -8.79 -5.58
C PHE A 220 -10.19 -9.52 -6.90
N ALA A 221 -10.28 -10.85 -6.83
CA ALA A 221 -10.16 -11.69 -7.99
C ALA A 221 -11.55 -12.00 -8.55
N ILE A 222 -11.65 -12.22 -9.85
CA ILE A 222 -12.83 -12.77 -10.52
C ILE A 222 -12.63 -14.27 -10.73
N ASP A 223 -13.71 -15.04 -10.64
CA ASP A 223 -13.66 -16.44 -11.04
C ASP A 223 -13.43 -16.56 -12.55
N ILE A 224 -12.26 -17.10 -12.92
CA ILE A 224 -11.85 -17.29 -14.33
C ILE A 224 -12.26 -18.66 -14.89
N ARG A 225 -12.99 -19.49 -14.14
CA ARG A 225 -13.45 -20.83 -14.60
C ARG A 225 -14.66 -20.72 -15.52
N ASP A 226 -14.53 -19.93 -16.57
CA ASP A 226 -15.61 -19.69 -17.52
C ASP A 226 -15.28 -20.19 -18.93
N SER A 227 -16.29 -20.73 -19.59
CA SER A 227 -16.30 -21.13 -21.01
C SER A 227 -16.17 -19.94 -21.97
N ALA A 228 -16.36 -18.71 -21.49
CA ALA A 228 -16.13 -17.49 -22.26
C ALA A 228 -14.66 -17.27 -22.64
N ILE A 229 -13.72 -17.89 -21.91
CA ILE A 229 -12.28 -17.67 -22.08
C ILE A 229 -11.73 -18.66 -23.10
N ASN A 230 -11.17 -18.11 -24.18
CA ASN A 230 -10.48 -18.90 -25.18
C ASN A 230 -9.01 -19.08 -24.78
N TRP A 231 -8.68 -20.25 -24.23
CA TRP A 231 -7.31 -20.61 -23.85
C TRP A 231 -6.46 -20.92 -25.08
N ILE A 232 -5.30 -20.27 -25.18
CA ILE A 232 -4.35 -20.46 -26.30
C ILE A 232 -3.37 -21.60 -26.00
N ASN A 233 -3.07 -21.79 -24.73
CA ASN A 233 -2.04 -22.68 -24.22
C ASN A 233 -2.54 -23.37 -22.94
N ASP A 234 -2.04 -24.57 -22.68
CA ASP A 234 -2.21 -25.28 -21.43
C ASP A 234 -0.86 -25.88 -20.98
N VAL A 235 -0.35 -25.37 -19.86
CA VAL A 235 0.99 -25.71 -19.34
C VAL A 235 1.07 -27.18 -18.91
N GLU A 236 -0.06 -27.80 -18.58
CA GLU A 236 -0.12 -29.19 -18.12
C GLU A 236 -0.14 -30.17 -19.29
N SER A 237 -0.90 -29.90 -20.35
CA SER A 237 -1.05 -30.83 -21.48
C SER A 237 -0.01 -30.65 -22.59
N ASP A 238 0.47 -29.42 -22.83
CA ASP A 238 1.22 -29.13 -24.04
C ASP A 238 2.62 -29.76 -24.06
N SER A 239 2.98 -30.34 -25.21
CA SER A 239 4.28 -31.00 -25.41
C SER A 239 5.48 -30.08 -25.18
N LYS A 240 5.31 -28.75 -25.35
CA LYS A 240 6.36 -27.75 -25.15
C LYS A 240 6.86 -27.74 -23.70
N TYR A 241 5.98 -28.04 -22.74
CA TYR A 241 6.26 -28.01 -21.31
C TYR A 241 6.67 -29.37 -20.74
N SER A 242 6.82 -30.40 -21.59
CA SER A 242 7.16 -31.75 -21.14
C SER A 242 8.51 -31.87 -20.43
N ARG A 243 9.40 -30.87 -20.56
CA ARG A 243 10.69 -30.83 -19.86
C ARG A 243 10.56 -30.44 -18.39
N TRP A 244 9.43 -29.85 -17.99
CA TRP A 244 9.22 -29.34 -16.64
C TRP A 244 8.68 -30.41 -15.70
N SER A 245 9.04 -30.32 -14.43
CA SER A 245 8.51 -31.19 -13.37
C SER A 245 7.07 -30.82 -13.04
N SER A 246 6.23 -31.83 -12.78
CA SER A 246 4.83 -31.63 -12.33
C SER A 246 4.69 -31.44 -10.82
N SER A 247 5.79 -31.57 -10.05
CA SER A 247 5.73 -31.44 -8.59
C SER A 247 5.74 -29.97 -8.15
N LEU A 248 4.81 -29.61 -7.26
CA LEU A 248 4.72 -28.29 -6.64
C LEU A 248 5.88 -28.03 -5.67
N MET A 249 6.58 -29.07 -5.22
CA MET A 249 7.75 -28.93 -4.36
C MET A 249 8.88 -28.14 -5.05
N GLU A 250 8.86 -28.07 -6.38
CA GLU A 250 9.74 -27.24 -7.18
C GLU A 250 9.65 -25.76 -6.83
N LEU A 251 8.47 -25.29 -6.41
CA LEU A 251 8.26 -23.91 -5.99
C LEU A 251 9.05 -23.55 -4.74
N LEU A 252 9.39 -24.53 -3.88
CA LEU A 252 10.14 -24.30 -2.65
C LEU A 252 11.65 -24.32 -2.84
N ARG A 253 12.14 -24.68 -4.05
CA ARG A 253 13.58 -24.65 -4.31
C ARG A 253 14.09 -23.21 -4.32
N PRO A 254 15.21 -22.91 -3.65
CA PRO A 254 15.79 -21.58 -3.66
C PRO A 254 16.25 -21.23 -5.08
N THR A 255 15.84 -20.05 -5.56
CA THR A 255 16.23 -19.48 -6.86
C THR A 255 16.66 -18.04 -6.68
N PHE A 256 17.39 -17.50 -7.66
CA PHE A 256 17.72 -16.08 -7.66
C PHE A 256 16.44 -15.23 -7.72
N PRO A 257 16.37 -14.12 -6.95
CA PRO A 257 15.27 -13.16 -7.03
C PRO A 257 15.06 -12.69 -8.49
N GLY A 258 13.80 -12.63 -8.94
CA GLY A 258 13.43 -12.24 -10.30
C GLY A 258 13.29 -13.38 -11.31
N MET A 259 13.72 -14.61 -10.98
CA MET A 259 13.49 -15.77 -11.84
C MET A 259 12.17 -16.48 -11.53
N ILE A 260 11.32 -16.66 -12.55
CA ILE A 260 10.09 -17.47 -12.44
C ILE A 260 10.45 -18.95 -12.49
N ARG A 261 9.79 -19.76 -11.65
CA ARG A 261 10.02 -21.20 -11.55
C ARG A 261 9.27 -21.91 -12.67
N GLN A 262 9.95 -22.85 -13.31
CA GLN A 262 9.40 -23.66 -14.39
C GLN A 262 8.73 -24.91 -13.80
N VAL A 263 7.41 -24.84 -13.59
CA VAL A 263 6.60 -25.93 -13.06
C VAL A 263 5.52 -26.27 -14.06
N ARG A 264 5.35 -27.56 -14.36
CA ARG A 264 4.33 -28.07 -15.28
C ARG A 264 2.95 -28.13 -14.61
N LYS A 265 2.49 -27.00 -14.08
CA LYS A 265 1.16 -26.83 -13.46
C LYS A 265 0.60 -25.45 -13.82
N ASN A 266 -0.73 -25.35 -13.91
CA ASN A 266 -1.43 -24.11 -14.22
C ASN A 266 -1.49 -23.15 -13.00
N LEU A 267 -0.32 -22.63 -12.60
CA LEU A 267 -0.16 -21.74 -11.44
C LEU A 267 -0.61 -20.30 -11.72
N PHE A 268 -0.33 -19.82 -12.93
CA PHE A 268 -0.54 -18.43 -13.32
C PHE A 268 -1.37 -18.39 -14.60
N ASN A 269 -2.57 -17.83 -14.50
CA ASN A 269 -3.52 -17.74 -15.59
C ASN A 269 -3.71 -16.28 -15.97
N LEU A 270 -3.25 -15.90 -17.15
CA LEU A 270 -3.36 -14.56 -17.71
C LEU A 270 -4.54 -14.52 -18.70
N VAL A 271 -5.57 -13.76 -18.40
CA VAL A 271 -6.75 -13.59 -19.25
C VAL A 271 -6.79 -12.16 -19.75
N LEU A 272 -6.77 -11.99 -21.06
CA LEU A 272 -6.84 -10.67 -21.69
C LEU A 272 -8.23 -10.42 -22.28
N ILE A 273 -8.86 -9.32 -21.89
CA ILE A 273 -10.10 -8.82 -22.45
C ILE A 273 -9.75 -7.71 -23.44
N ILE A 274 -10.06 -7.95 -24.71
CA ILE A 274 -9.75 -7.02 -25.81
C ILE A 274 -10.96 -6.77 -26.69
N ASP A 275 -11.08 -5.53 -27.13
CA ASP A 275 -11.87 -5.20 -28.31
C ASP A 275 -10.99 -5.49 -29.56
N PRO A 276 -11.37 -6.44 -30.42
CA PRO A 276 -10.60 -6.78 -31.62
C PRO A 276 -10.61 -5.67 -32.69
N THR A 277 -11.42 -4.62 -32.53
CA THR A 277 -11.47 -3.48 -33.47
C THR A 277 -10.46 -2.39 -33.14
N GLU A 278 -10.08 -2.24 -31.86
CA GLU A 278 -9.23 -1.14 -31.38
C GLU A 278 -7.73 -1.42 -31.64
N PRO A 279 -6.95 -0.45 -32.16
CA PRO A 279 -5.53 -0.64 -32.45
C PRO A 279 -4.62 -0.79 -31.21
N LYS A 280 -5.09 -0.40 -30.01
CA LYS A 280 -4.32 -0.61 -28.77
C LYS A 280 -4.16 -2.10 -28.43
N SER A 281 -5.09 -2.94 -28.88
CA SER A 281 -5.06 -4.39 -28.64
C SER A 281 -3.88 -5.08 -29.34
N ARG A 282 -3.32 -4.47 -30.39
CA ARG A 282 -2.31 -5.08 -31.25
C ARG A 282 -1.02 -5.40 -30.53
N ASP A 283 -0.54 -4.45 -29.74
CA ASP A 283 0.73 -4.60 -29.06
C ASP A 283 0.61 -5.60 -27.89
N LEU A 284 -0.54 -5.64 -27.22
CA LEU A 284 -0.85 -6.66 -26.23
C LEU A 284 -0.90 -8.07 -26.85
N VAL A 285 -1.54 -8.23 -28.01
CA VAL A 285 -1.59 -9.54 -28.70
C VAL A 285 -0.20 -10.00 -29.15
N LYS A 286 0.66 -9.10 -29.63
CA LYS A 286 2.06 -9.43 -29.96
C LYS A 286 2.84 -9.92 -28.73
N LEU A 287 2.63 -9.27 -27.59
CA LEU A 287 3.29 -9.61 -26.34
C LEU A 287 2.78 -10.96 -25.80
N LEU A 288 1.48 -11.25 -25.91
CA LEU A 288 0.95 -12.57 -25.59
C LEU A 288 1.56 -13.68 -26.46
N GLU A 289 1.73 -13.43 -27.77
CA GLU A 289 2.42 -14.38 -28.64
C GLU A 289 3.86 -14.62 -28.17
N SER A 290 4.57 -13.55 -27.81
CA SER A 290 5.93 -13.59 -27.26
C SER A 290 6.01 -14.52 -26.04
N PHE A 291 5.09 -14.38 -25.08
CA PHE A 291 5.04 -15.24 -23.89
C PHE A 291 4.86 -16.72 -24.21
N VAL A 292 3.97 -17.05 -25.16
CA VAL A 292 3.73 -18.44 -25.56
C VAL A 292 4.90 -19.02 -26.37
N VAL A 293 5.55 -18.22 -27.20
CA VAL A 293 6.73 -18.63 -27.99
C VAL A 293 7.95 -18.85 -27.09
N HIS A 294 8.18 -17.97 -26.12
CA HIS A 294 9.28 -18.09 -25.15
C HIS A 294 9.04 -19.10 -24.04
N THR A 295 7.95 -19.87 -24.10
CA THR A 295 7.60 -20.90 -23.10
C THR A 295 7.54 -20.33 -21.68
N ALA A 296 6.96 -19.14 -21.50
CA ALA A 296 6.69 -18.60 -20.18
C ALA A 296 5.75 -19.55 -19.40
N PRO A 297 5.91 -19.69 -18.07
CA PRO A 297 5.05 -20.53 -17.22
C PRO A 297 3.70 -19.85 -16.93
N LEU A 298 3.06 -19.33 -17.98
CA LEU A 298 1.79 -18.61 -17.94
C LEU A 298 0.80 -19.33 -18.85
N ARG A 299 -0.40 -19.59 -18.34
CA ARG A 299 -1.54 -20.03 -19.13
C ARG A 299 -2.24 -18.78 -19.68
N VAL A 300 -2.27 -18.61 -21.01
CA VAL A 300 -2.80 -17.40 -21.63
C VAL A 300 -4.18 -17.67 -22.23
N GLY A 301 -5.15 -16.82 -21.91
CA GLY A 301 -6.50 -16.82 -22.45
C GLY A 301 -6.91 -15.46 -23.00
N ILE A 302 -7.81 -15.45 -23.98
CA ILE A 302 -8.37 -14.23 -24.59
C ILE A 302 -9.89 -14.25 -24.51
N VAL A 303 -10.48 -13.10 -24.22
CA VAL A 303 -11.91 -12.81 -24.31
C VAL A 303 -12.10 -11.61 -25.24
N PHE A 304 -12.96 -11.77 -26.25
CA PHE A 304 -13.29 -10.68 -27.15
C PHE A 304 -14.50 -9.91 -26.60
N ALA A 305 -14.36 -8.60 -26.50
CA ALA A 305 -15.48 -7.69 -26.29
C ALA A 305 -16.16 -7.44 -27.64
N VAL A 306 -17.30 -8.10 -27.85
CA VAL A 306 -18.09 -8.02 -29.09
C VAL A 306 -19.52 -7.71 -28.71
N ASP A 307 -20.27 -7.05 -29.59
CA ASP A 307 -21.67 -6.72 -29.34
C ASP A 307 -22.58 -7.95 -29.29
N ALA A 308 -23.57 -7.91 -28.37
CA ALA A 308 -24.45 -9.04 -28.03
C ALA A 308 -25.59 -9.27 -29.01
N SER A 309 -25.87 -8.29 -29.87
CA SER A 309 -27.12 -8.27 -30.63
C SER A 309 -27.10 -9.38 -31.68
N THR A 310 -28.06 -10.29 -31.58
CA THR A 310 -28.31 -11.40 -32.51
C THR A 310 -28.69 -10.93 -33.91
N GLU A 311 -28.98 -9.64 -34.08
CA GLU A 311 -29.33 -9.01 -35.37
C GLU A 311 -28.09 -8.66 -36.22
N LEU A 312 -26.90 -8.62 -35.63
CA LEU A 312 -25.65 -8.29 -36.32
C LEU A 312 -24.89 -9.57 -36.72
N SER A 313 -24.79 -9.80 -38.01
CA SER A 313 -23.94 -10.85 -38.62
C SER A 313 -22.48 -10.39 -38.72
N GLY A 314 -21.53 -11.34 -38.79
CA GLY A 314 -20.11 -11.07 -39.07
C GLY A 314 -19.82 -10.44 -40.44
N LEU A 315 -20.85 -10.27 -41.27
CA LEU A 315 -20.78 -9.47 -42.48
C LEU A 315 -20.98 -7.96 -42.24
N GLN A 316 -21.61 -7.59 -41.13
CA GLN A 316 -21.97 -6.21 -40.76
C GLN A 316 -21.04 -5.65 -39.68
N ASP A 317 -20.60 -6.50 -38.74
CA ASP A 317 -19.70 -6.09 -37.66
C ASP A 317 -18.34 -6.82 -37.74
N ALA A 318 -17.26 -6.04 -37.64
CA ALA A 318 -15.89 -6.53 -37.67
C ALA A 318 -15.48 -7.27 -36.40
N GLY A 319 -16.02 -6.89 -35.23
CA GLY A 319 -15.71 -7.57 -33.97
C GLY A 319 -16.23 -9.00 -33.96
N VAL A 320 -17.47 -9.17 -34.40
CA VAL A 320 -18.09 -10.47 -34.66
C VAL A 320 -17.29 -11.29 -35.69
N ALA A 321 -16.93 -10.67 -36.81
CA ALA A 321 -16.20 -11.36 -37.88
C ALA A 321 -14.89 -11.97 -37.35
N MET A 322 -14.20 -11.24 -36.47
CA MET A 322 -12.95 -11.66 -35.84
C MET A 322 -13.15 -12.82 -34.86
N GLN A 323 -14.21 -12.80 -34.05
CA GLN A 323 -14.51 -13.91 -33.15
C GLN A 323 -14.86 -15.19 -33.92
N CYS A 324 -15.71 -15.11 -34.95
CA CYS A 324 -16.04 -16.25 -35.79
C CYS A 324 -14.81 -16.79 -36.52
N ALA A 325 -13.98 -15.90 -37.08
CA ALA A 325 -12.73 -16.27 -37.73
C ALA A 325 -11.76 -16.95 -36.74
N PHE A 326 -11.66 -16.45 -35.51
CA PHE A 326 -10.83 -17.04 -34.47
C PHE A 326 -11.30 -18.45 -34.12
N ASN A 327 -12.60 -18.63 -33.87
CA ASN A 327 -13.20 -19.93 -33.56
C ASN A 327 -12.95 -20.95 -34.69
N TYR A 328 -13.12 -20.52 -35.93
CA TYR A 328 -12.87 -21.32 -37.12
C TYR A 328 -11.41 -21.77 -37.24
N VAL A 329 -10.45 -20.83 -37.12
CA VAL A 329 -9.02 -21.15 -37.22
C VAL A 329 -8.56 -22.02 -36.06
N SER A 330 -9.11 -21.79 -34.86
CA SER A 330 -8.83 -22.59 -33.66
C SER A 330 -9.23 -24.06 -33.87
N GLN A 331 -10.42 -24.31 -34.43
CA GLN A 331 -10.90 -25.68 -34.69
C GLN A 331 -10.16 -26.36 -35.85
N LYS A 332 -9.81 -25.64 -36.92
CA LYS A 332 -9.15 -26.23 -38.10
C LYS A 332 -7.66 -26.50 -37.92
N LYS A 333 -6.94 -25.63 -37.21
CA LYS A 333 -5.48 -25.73 -37.05
C LYS A 333 -5.09 -25.90 -35.60
N ASN A 334 -4.93 -24.78 -34.89
CA ASN A 334 -4.47 -24.69 -33.51
C ASN A 334 -4.81 -23.29 -32.96
N PRO A 335 -5.04 -23.14 -31.64
CA PRO A 335 -5.29 -21.84 -31.00
C PRO A 335 -4.17 -20.81 -31.20
N LEU A 336 -2.91 -21.25 -31.19
CA LEU A 336 -1.76 -20.37 -31.46
C LEU A 336 -1.77 -19.81 -32.89
N ALA A 337 -2.20 -20.61 -33.88
CA ALA A 337 -2.33 -20.15 -35.25
C ALA A 337 -3.48 -19.14 -35.40
N ALA A 338 -4.54 -19.28 -34.60
CA ALA A 338 -5.64 -18.33 -34.54
C ALA A 338 -5.18 -16.97 -33.96
N LEU A 339 -4.31 -16.97 -32.95
CA LEU A 339 -3.69 -15.74 -32.45
C LEU A 339 -2.78 -15.09 -33.50
N GLY A 340 -1.99 -15.89 -34.22
CA GLY A 340 -1.18 -15.41 -35.34
C GLY A 340 -2.03 -14.77 -36.45
N PHE A 341 -3.21 -15.34 -36.74
CA PHE A 341 -4.17 -14.75 -37.69
C PHE A 341 -4.71 -13.41 -37.19
N ILE A 342 -5.08 -13.29 -35.91
CA ILE A 342 -5.53 -12.01 -35.35
C ILE A 342 -4.44 -10.96 -35.47
N LYS A 343 -3.18 -11.32 -35.16
CA LYS A 343 -2.03 -10.42 -35.32
C LYS A 343 -1.85 -9.95 -36.77
N THR A 344 -2.04 -10.81 -37.78
CA THR A 344 -1.89 -10.41 -39.18
C THR A 344 -3.02 -9.47 -39.62
N VAL A 345 -4.26 -9.76 -39.23
CA VAL A 345 -5.40 -8.87 -39.50
C VAL A 345 -5.23 -7.51 -38.81
N LEU A 346 -4.78 -7.52 -37.56
CA LEU A 346 -4.50 -6.32 -36.79
C LEU A 346 -3.30 -5.54 -37.35
N GLY A 347 -2.27 -6.23 -37.85
CA GLY A 347 -1.10 -5.61 -38.47
C GLY A 347 -1.37 -5.01 -39.85
N THR A 348 -2.44 -5.42 -40.52
CA THR A 348 -2.84 -4.91 -41.86
C THR A 348 -3.83 -3.75 -41.80
N ALA A 349 -4.58 -3.59 -40.70
CA ALA A 349 -5.40 -2.40 -40.47
C ALA A 349 -4.52 -1.24 -39.98
N GLU A 350 -4.76 0.01 -40.37
CA GLU A 350 -4.02 1.18 -39.83
C GLU A 350 -4.81 1.92 -38.75
N GLU A 351 -6.13 2.09 -38.89
CA GLU A 351 -6.97 2.84 -37.92
C GLU A 351 -8.08 1.98 -37.28
N GLU A 352 -8.90 1.26 -38.08
CA GLU A 352 -9.95 0.34 -37.59
C GLU A 352 -9.98 -0.95 -38.43
N VAL A 353 -10.30 -2.08 -37.80
CA VAL A 353 -10.45 -3.36 -38.51
C VAL A 353 -11.78 -3.34 -39.26
N THR A 354 -11.73 -3.39 -40.59
CA THR A 354 -12.93 -3.55 -41.42
C THR A 354 -13.20 -5.02 -41.73
N VAL A 355 -14.47 -5.36 -41.95
CA VAL A 355 -14.90 -6.72 -42.34
C VAL A 355 -14.17 -7.20 -43.61
N ASP A 356 -13.80 -6.28 -44.50
CA ASP A 356 -13.11 -6.60 -45.76
C ASP A 356 -11.65 -7.04 -45.54
N ASN A 357 -10.98 -6.53 -44.49
CA ASN A 357 -9.65 -7.00 -44.11
C ASN A 357 -9.71 -8.46 -43.63
N VAL A 358 -10.70 -8.78 -42.80
CA VAL A 358 -10.94 -10.16 -42.31
C VAL A 358 -11.25 -11.11 -43.48
N LYS A 359 -12.13 -10.70 -44.41
CA LYS A 359 -12.47 -11.49 -45.60
C LYS A 359 -11.25 -11.74 -46.48
N ASN A 360 -10.42 -10.74 -46.69
CA ASN A 360 -9.22 -10.85 -47.53
C ASN A 360 -8.16 -11.77 -46.91
N GLU A 361 -7.98 -11.71 -45.59
CA GLU A 361 -7.05 -12.60 -44.88
C GLU A 361 -7.55 -14.05 -44.84
N LEU A 362 -8.85 -14.27 -44.60
CA LEU A 362 -9.46 -15.61 -44.63
C LEU A 362 -9.33 -16.25 -46.02
N LYS A 363 -9.60 -15.49 -47.09
CA LYS A 363 -9.44 -15.96 -48.47
C LYS A 363 -7.99 -16.32 -48.80
N LYS A 364 -7.02 -15.53 -48.32
CA LYS A 364 -5.58 -15.78 -48.56
C LYS A 364 -5.08 -17.03 -47.84
N GLN A 365 -5.52 -17.29 -46.61
CA GLN A 365 -4.97 -18.36 -45.79
C GLN A 365 -5.70 -19.70 -45.89
N PHE A 366 -7.00 -19.70 -46.21
CA PHE A 366 -7.84 -20.91 -46.13
C PHE A 366 -8.63 -21.24 -47.39
N GLY A 367 -8.79 -20.30 -48.34
CA GLY A 367 -9.43 -20.56 -49.63
C GLY A 367 -10.91 -21.00 -49.57
N ASP A 368 -11.52 -21.04 -48.39
CA ASP A 368 -12.91 -21.45 -48.16
C ASP A 368 -13.90 -20.28 -48.32
N ASP A 369 -15.18 -20.61 -48.55
CA ASP A 369 -16.25 -19.64 -48.71
C ASP A 369 -16.51 -18.90 -47.38
N TYR A 370 -16.08 -17.64 -47.34
CA TYR A 370 -16.28 -16.68 -46.25
C TYR A 370 -17.74 -16.57 -45.77
N LEU A 371 -18.71 -17.00 -46.58
CA LEU A 371 -20.14 -17.03 -46.27
C LEU A 371 -20.50 -18.13 -45.26
N ASP A 372 -19.81 -19.26 -45.27
CA ASP A 372 -20.07 -20.37 -44.33
C ASP A 372 -19.55 -20.05 -42.91
N VAL A 373 -18.56 -19.16 -42.81
CA VAL A 373 -17.93 -18.77 -41.54
C VAL A 373 -18.56 -17.50 -40.96
N LEU A 374 -18.96 -16.55 -41.80
CA LEU A 374 -19.46 -15.23 -41.38
C LEU A 374 -20.98 -15.07 -41.54
N GLY A 375 -21.67 -16.06 -42.13
CA GLY A 375 -23.11 -16.02 -42.37
C GLY A 375 -23.96 -16.00 -41.10
N GLU A 376 -25.26 -15.69 -41.26
CA GLU A 376 -26.24 -15.64 -40.17
C GLU A 376 -26.47 -17.02 -39.51
N ASP A 377 -26.26 -18.12 -40.25
CA ASP A 377 -26.38 -19.50 -39.76
C ASP A 377 -25.01 -20.14 -39.43
N SER A 378 -23.97 -19.33 -39.14
CA SER A 378 -22.62 -19.85 -38.89
C SER A 378 -22.55 -20.63 -37.57
N ASP A 379 -22.14 -21.90 -37.64
CA ASP A 379 -21.83 -22.74 -36.47
C ASP A 379 -20.68 -22.17 -35.60
N TYR A 380 -19.91 -21.21 -36.14
CA TYR A 380 -18.77 -20.60 -35.46
C TYR A 380 -19.14 -19.36 -34.64
N ASP A 381 -20.42 -18.97 -34.68
CA ASP A 381 -20.97 -17.91 -33.87
C ASP A 381 -21.40 -18.36 -32.48
N PHE A 382 -20.44 -18.83 -31.68
CA PHE A 382 -20.69 -19.19 -30.30
C PHE A 382 -19.79 -18.40 -29.34
N GLY A 383 -20.32 -18.18 -28.13
CA GLY A 383 -19.61 -17.52 -27.04
C GLY A 383 -19.82 -16.02 -26.90
N ARG A 384 -20.53 -15.33 -27.81
CA ARG A 384 -20.81 -13.87 -27.69
C ARG A 384 -21.51 -13.51 -26.38
N GLN A 385 -22.63 -14.18 -26.10
CA GLN A 385 -23.41 -13.93 -24.87
C GLN A 385 -22.60 -14.23 -23.61
N LEU A 386 -21.77 -15.27 -23.65
CA LEU A 386 -20.91 -15.68 -22.54
C LEU A 386 -19.78 -14.68 -22.30
N ALA A 387 -19.13 -14.20 -23.36
CA ALA A 387 -18.10 -13.17 -23.29
C ALA A 387 -18.62 -11.87 -22.69
N ILE A 388 -19.82 -11.45 -23.08
CA ILE A 388 -20.43 -10.20 -22.58
C ILE A 388 -20.87 -10.35 -21.14
N ASP A 389 -21.49 -11.47 -20.77
CA ASP A 389 -21.82 -11.73 -19.36
C ASP A 389 -20.55 -11.77 -18.49
N PHE A 390 -19.45 -12.35 -19.00
CA PHE A 390 -18.16 -12.33 -18.32
C PHE A 390 -17.61 -10.91 -18.16
N ILE A 391 -17.63 -10.09 -19.22
CA ILE A 391 -17.21 -8.67 -19.17
C ILE A 391 -18.09 -7.85 -18.21
N GLN A 392 -19.40 -8.10 -18.18
CA GLN A 392 -20.30 -7.45 -17.23
C GLN A 392 -20.04 -7.88 -15.78
N ARG A 393 -19.59 -9.12 -15.57
CA ARG A 393 -19.13 -9.63 -14.27
C ARG A 393 -17.81 -9.02 -13.85
N THR A 394 -16.88 -8.75 -14.77
CA THR A 394 -15.62 -8.08 -14.42
C THR A 394 -15.83 -6.63 -14.00
N GLY A 395 -16.98 -6.02 -14.36
CA GLY A 395 -17.39 -4.71 -13.87
C GLY A 395 -16.55 -3.55 -14.38
N GLN A 396 -15.69 -3.80 -15.35
CA GLN A 396 -14.75 -2.84 -15.93
C GLN A 396 -15.35 -2.24 -17.20
N ARG A 397 -15.20 -0.92 -17.31
CA ARG A 397 -15.73 -0.14 -18.43
C ARG A 397 -14.65 0.30 -19.42
N VAL A 398 -13.39 0.18 -19.05
CA VAL A 398 -12.24 0.58 -19.87
C VAL A 398 -11.60 -0.68 -20.43
N LEU A 399 -11.57 -0.78 -21.75
CA LEU A 399 -10.85 -1.81 -22.49
C LEU A 399 -9.63 -1.16 -23.16
N PRO A 400 -8.54 -1.91 -23.40
CA PRO A 400 -8.29 -3.31 -23.04
C PRO A 400 -8.03 -3.51 -21.53
N GLN A 401 -8.17 -4.75 -21.04
CA GLN A 401 -7.82 -5.10 -19.65
C GLN A 401 -7.25 -6.52 -19.54
N ALA A 402 -6.25 -6.70 -18.68
CA ALA A 402 -5.68 -8.00 -18.34
C ALA A 402 -6.01 -8.41 -16.91
N LEU A 403 -6.24 -9.71 -16.72
CA LEU A 403 -6.48 -10.36 -15.44
C LEU A 403 -5.39 -11.40 -15.19
N LEU A 404 -4.71 -11.36 -14.04
CA LEU A 404 -3.81 -12.44 -13.61
C LEU A 404 -4.42 -13.20 -12.43
N ASN A 405 -4.71 -14.49 -12.62
CA ASN A 405 -5.41 -15.32 -11.63
C ASN A 405 -6.70 -14.66 -11.11
N GLY A 406 -7.39 -13.94 -11.99
CA GLY A 406 -8.62 -13.22 -11.69
C GLY A 406 -8.43 -11.79 -11.18
N ILE A 407 -7.21 -11.39 -10.82
CA ILE A 407 -6.91 -10.03 -10.35
C ILE A 407 -6.76 -9.08 -11.53
N PRO A 408 -7.50 -7.95 -11.56
CA PRO A 408 -7.36 -6.96 -12.62
C PRO A 408 -6.13 -6.09 -12.50
N LEU A 409 -5.35 -6.04 -13.58
CA LEU A 409 -4.20 -5.15 -13.70
C LEU A 409 -4.64 -3.73 -14.11
N PRO A 410 -4.06 -2.66 -13.55
CA PRO A 410 -4.51 -1.30 -13.80
C PRO A 410 -4.32 -0.86 -15.27
N SER A 411 -5.36 -0.26 -15.87
CA SER A 411 -5.39 0.11 -17.30
C SER A 411 -4.30 1.12 -17.70
N ASN A 412 -3.83 1.95 -16.76
CA ASN A 412 -2.75 2.93 -16.99
C ASN A 412 -1.39 2.30 -17.29
N SER A 413 -1.26 1.00 -17.06
CA SER A 413 0.00 0.26 -17.16
C SER A 413 0.04 -0.76 -18.30
N LEU A 414 -0.95 -0.69 -19.20
CA LEU A 414 -1.05 -1.56 -20.37
C LEU A 414 -0.20 -1.05 -21.55
N ASN A 415 0.99 -0.48 -21.25
CA ASN A 415 2.02 -0.19 -22.24
C ASN A 415 2.92 -1.44 -22.42
N VAL A 416 3.60 -1.55 -23.56
CA VAL A 416 4.43 -2.73 -23.90
C VAL A 416 5.49 -3.00 -22.83
N ASP A 417 6.18 -1.97 -22.38
CA ASP A 417 7.31 -2.12 -21.43
C ASP A 417 6.81 -2.32 -19.98
N ASP A 418 5.78 -1.58 -19.57
CA ASP A 418 5.22 -1.65 -18.21
C ASP A 418 4.43 -2.95 -17.96
N PHE A 419 3.80 -3.50 -19.00
CA PHE A 419 2.95 -4.69 -18.86
C PHE A 419 3.76 -5.94 -18.53
N GLU A 420 4.93 -6.14 -19.15
CA GLU A 420 5.80 -7.28 -18.82
C GLU A 420 6.28 -7.19 -17.37
N GLU A 421 6.72 -6.00 -16.94
CA GLU A 421 7.20 -5.78 -15.57
C GLU A 421 6.11 -6.07 -14.53
N ILE A 422 4.90 -5.59 -14.75
CA ILE A 422 3.79 -5.77 -13.80
C ILE A 422 3.33 -7.22 -13.73
N VAL A 423 3.24 -7.90 -14.88
CA VAL A 423 2.94 -9.35 -14.88
C VAL A 423 4.00 -10.11 -14.09
N LEU A 424 5.29 -9.76 -14.24
CA LEU A 424 6.38 -10.36 -13.46
C LEU A 424 6.29 -10.05 -11.96
N GLN A 425 6.03 -8.79 -11.59
CA GLN A 425 5.87 -8.39 -10.19
C GLN A 425 4.70 -9.15 -9.52
N GLU A 426 3.58 -9.26 -10.22
CA GLU A 426 2.38 -9.92 -9.69
C GLU A 426 2.54 -11.44 -9.61
N VAL A 427 3.20 -12.06 -10.60
CA VAL A 427 3.63 -13.47 -10.53
C VAL A 427 4.51 -13.70 -9.29
N MET A 428 5.44 -12.79 -9.00
CA MET A 428 6.34 -12.93 -7.84
C MET A 428 5.59 -12.78 -6.51
N SER A 429 4.66 -11.82 -6.41
CA SER A 429 3.77 -11.63 -5.26
C SER A 429 2.96 -12.91 -4.98
N GLN A 430 2.27 -13.43 -5.99
CA GLN A 430 1.46 -14.64 -5.89
C GLN A 430 2.29 -15.90 -5.63
N THR A 431 3.51 -15.99 -6.18
CA THR A 431 4.43 -17.09 -5.90
C THR A 431 4.72 -17.21 -4.41
N SER A 432 4.90 -16.10 -3.70
CA SER A 432 5.16 -16.13 -2.25
C SER A 432 3.97 -16.69 -1.45
N SER A 433 2.75 -16.38 -1.88
CA SER A 433 1.51 -16.90 -1.29
C SER A 433 1.35 -18.39 -1.56
N LEU A 434 1.58 -18.83 -2.80
CA LEU A 434 1.56 -20.23 -3.21
C LEU A 434 2.64 -21.06 -2.49
N GLN A 435 3.86 -20.54 -2.36
CA GLN A 435 4.93 -21.19 -1.59
C GLN A 435 4.52 -21.40 -0.12
N LYS A 436 3.91 -20.39 0.52
CA LYS A 436 3.36 -20.53 1.87
C LYS A 436 2.26 -21.60 1.95
N ALA A 437 1.42 -21.70 0.93
CA ALA A 437 0.36 -22.70 0.86
C ALA A 437 0.91 -24.13 0.71
N VAL A 438 1.89 -24.33 -0.18
CA VAL A 438 2.58 -25.61 -0.40
C VAL A 438 3.36 -26.00 0.86
N TYR A 439 4.09 -25.08 1.49
CA TYR A 439 4.84 -25.34 2.72
C TYR A 439 3.93 -25.78 3.88
N ARG A 440 2.73 -25.18 3.98
CA ARG A 440 1.72 -25.57 4.98
C ARG A 440 0.96 -26.85 4.62
N GLY A 441 1.22 -27.45 3.46
CA GLY A 441 0.53 -28.66 2.97
C GLY A 441 -0.93 -28.43 2.57
N LYS A 442 -1.34 -27.18 2.30
CA LYS A 442 -2.71 -26.87 1.86
C LYS A 442 -2.95 -27.19 0.38
N LEU A 443 -1.89 -27.20 -0.41
CA LEU A 443 -1.90 -27.50 -1.84
C LEU A 443 -1.02 -28.72 -2.08
N THR A 444 -1.60 -29.79 -2.63
CA THR A 444 -0.88 -31.02 -2.94
C THR A 444 -0.74 -31.25 -4.45
N ASP A 445 0.16 -32.16 -4.84
CA ASP A 445 0.44 -32.46 -6.25
C ASP A 445 -0.78 -33.07 -6.98
N SER A 446 -1.79 -33.60 -6.26
CA SER A 446 -3.02 -34.13 -6.86
C SER A 446 -4.13 -33.10 -7.05
N ASP A 447 -4.03 -31.94 -6.40
CA ASP A 447 -5.08 -30.92 -6.46
C ASP A 447 -4.92 -30.06 -7.72
N ASP A 448 -6.06 -29.63 -8.27
CA ASP A 448 -6.09 -28.59 -9.30
C ASP A 448 -5.83 -27.23 -8.64
N VAL A 449 -4.77 -26.56 -9.11
CA VAL A 449 -4.33 -25.28 -8.59
C VAL A 449 -5.33 -24.18 -8.93
N VAL A 450 -5.98 -24.26 -10.08
CA VAL A 450 -6.98 -23.25 -10.50
C VAL A 450 -8.17 -23.28 -9.56
N ASP A 451 -8.67 -24.47 -9.21
CA ASP A 451 -9.76 -24.62 -8.24
C ASP A 451 -9.37 -24.11 -6.85
N TYR A 452 -8.14 -24.40 -6.41
CA TYR A 452 -7.64 -23.88 -5.14
C TYR A 452 -7.57 -22.35 -5.11
N LEU A 453 -7.10 -21.73 -6.20
CA LEU A 453 -7.01 -20.27 -6.34
C LEU A 453 -8.40 -19.63 -6.38
N MET A 454 -9.34 -20.21 -7.13
CA MET A 454 -10.67 -19.64 -7.33
C MET A 454 -11.62 -19.88 -6.14
N ASN A 455 -11.31 -20.83 -5.26
CA ASN A 455 -12.06 -21.04 -4.00
C ASN A 455 -11.58 -20.15 -2.84
N GLN A 456 -10.59 -19.28 -3.06
CA GLN A 456 -10.12 -18.35 -2.05
C GLN A 456 -11.18 -17.28 -1.73
N PRO A 457 -11.22 -16.75 -0.49
CA PRO A 457 -12.24 -15.79 -0.07
C PRO A 457 -12.16 -14.42 -0.75
N ASN A 458 -11.04 -14.10 -1.41
CA ASN A 458 -10.86 -12.88 -2.21
C ASN A 458 -11.50 -12.97 -3.61
N VAL A 459 -11.90 -14.17 -4.04
CA VAL A 459 -12.52 -14.39 -5.35
C VAL A 459 -14.00 -14.07 -5.27
N MET A 460 -14.40 -13.05 -6.00
CA MET A 460 -15.78 -12.59 -6.09
C MET A 460 -16.40 -13.01 -7.43
N PRO A 461 -17.71 -13.33 -7.44
CA PRO A 461 -18.40 -13.68 -8.69
C PRO A 461 -18.59 -12.48 -9.62
N ARG A 462 -18.57 -11.25 -9.08
CA ARG A 462 -18.70 -10.00 -9.82
C ARG A 462 -17.94 -8.88 -9.12
N LEU A 463 -17.16 -8.12 -9.88
CA LEU A 463 -16.55 -6.90 -9.38
C LEU A 463 -17.42 -5.69 -9.72
N ASN A 464 -17.34 -4.68 -8.86
CA ASN A 464 -17.93 -3.38 -9.10
C ASN A 464 -16.89 -2.33 -8.74
N GLU A 465 -16.38 -1.64 -9.76
CA GLU A 465 -15.36 -0.62 -9.60
C GLU A 465 -15.75 0.44 -8.55
N ARG A 466 -17.03 0.83 -8.48
CA ARG A 466 -17.49 1.87 -7.54
C ARG A 466 -17.40 1.45 -6.08
N VAL A 467 -17.44 0.15 -5.78
CA VAL A 467 -17.36 -0.38 -4.41
C VAL A 467 -15.91 -0.66 -4.03
N LEU A 468 -15.10 -1.10 -4.99
CA LEU A 468 -13.74 -1.55 -4.75
C LEU A 468 -12.70 -0.43 -4.89
N ASN A 469 -13.03 0.65 -5.59
CA ASN A 469 -12.15 1.80 -5.74
C ASN A 469 -12.06 2.59 -4.43
N LYS A 470 -10.94 2.41 -3.71
CA LYS A 470 -10.67 3.07 -2.43
C LYS A 470 -10.33 4.55 -2.58
N ASP A 471 -9.75 4.94 -3.71
CA ASP A 471 -9.26 6.31 -3.93
C ASP A 471 -10.40 7.34 -4.03
N GLN A 472 -11.58 6.88 -4.46
CA GLN A 472 -12.79 7.71 -4.54
C GLN A 472 -13.70 7.58 -3.31
N SER A 473 -13.28 6.86 -2.27
CA SER A 473 -14.11 6.66 -1.08
C SER A 473 -14.23 7.96 -0.26
N LEU A 474 -15.43 8.53 -0.22
CA LEU A 474 -15.74 9.72 0.58
C LEU A 474 -16.34 9.28 1.92
N TYR A 475 -15.62 9.54 3.00
CA TYR A 475 -16.10 9.26 4.36
C TYR A 475 -16.97 10.41 4.87
N LEU A 476 -18.22 10.09 5.18
CA LEU A 476 -19.15 11.03 5.80
C LEU A 476 -19.21 10.74 7.30
N ASP A 477 -18.72 11.69 8.08
CA ASP A 477 -18.77 11.61 9.53
C ASP A 477 -20.16 11.99 10.04
N THR A 478 -20.73 11.17 10.92
CA THR A 478 -22.09 11.29 11.45
C THR A 478 -22.12 11.67 12.94
N SER A 479 -20.96 11.88 13.57
CA SER A 479 -20.86 12.22 15.00
C SER A 479 -21.15 13.70 15.32
N GLY A 480 -21.76 14.43 14.37
CA GLY A 480 -22.13 15.84 14.53
C GLY A 480 -23.31 16.04 15.46
N THR A 481 -23.64 17.30 15.76
CA THR A 481 -24.85 17.65 16.51
C THR A 481 -25.97 17.98 15.54
N ALA A 482 -27.09 17.28 15.66
CA ALA A 482 -28.24 17.52 14.80
C ALA A 482 -29.04 18.75 15.24
N THR A 483 -29.34 19.60 14.27
CA THR A 483 -30.25 20.76 14.38
C THR A 483 -31.58 20.43 13.70
N THR A 484 -32.70 20.91 14.24
CA THR A 484 -34.06 20.59 13.74
C THR A 484 -34.45 21.37 12.47
N SER A 485 -33.67 22.37 12.05
CA SER A 485 -34.02 23.28 10.95
C SER A 485 -33.58 22.74 9.57
N MET A 486 -34.51 22.72 8.62
CA MET A 486 -34.38 22.11 7.28
C MET A 486 -34.17 23.13 6.16
N ASP A 487 -33.87 24.39 6.48
CA ASP A 487 -33.69 25.43 5.48
C ASP A 487 -32.31 25.32 4.82
N VAL A 488 -32.29 25.31 3.49
CA VAL A 488 -31.06 25.14 2.67
C VAL A 488 -29.99 26.18 3.03
N GLU A 489 -30.40 27.42 3.34
CA GLU A 489 -29.50 28.50 3.76
C GLU A 489 -28.90 28.28 5.15
N THR A 490 -29.60 27.58 6.03
CA THR A 490 -29.09 27.22 7.37
C THR A 490 -28.18 26.00 7.31
N LEU A 491 -28.50 25.03 6.45
CA LEU A 491 -27.67 23.85 6.19
C LEU A 491 -26.33 24.20 5.53
N ALA A 492 -26.32 25.17 4.61
CA ALA A 492 -25.09 25.62 3.96
C ALA A 492 -24.10 26.33 4.92
N LYS A 493 -24.58 26.82 6.06
CA LYS A 493 -23.75 27.47 7.09
C LYS A 493 -23.20 26.48 8.13
N LEU A 494 -23.70 25.24 8.14
CA LEU A 494 -23.27 24.22 9.08
C LEU A 494 -21.97 23.54 8.63
N SER A 495 -21.22 23.02 9.60
CA SER A 495 -20.10 22.12 9.34
C SER A 495 -20.61 20.87 8.61
N PRO A 496 -19.83 20.25 7.69
CA PRO A 496 -20.24 19.03 7.00
C PRO A 496 -20.74 17.91 7.92
N ARG A 497 -20.23 17.84 9.15
CA ARG A 497 -20.62 16.89 10.20
C ARG A 497 -22.01 17.15 10.78
N ASP A 498 -22.33 18.42 10.99
CA ASP A 498 -23.64 18.79 11.52
C ASP A 498 -24.68 18.71 10.41
N MET A 499 -24.27 18.97 9.16
CA MET A 499 -25.12 18.75 7.98
C MET A 499 -25.47 17.26 7.78
N THR A 500 -24.55 16.33 7.98
CA THR A 500 -24.84 14.88 7.90
C THR A 500 -25.69 14.41 9.09
N ALA A 501 -25.41 14.88 10.30
CA ALA A 501 -26.21 14.55 11.49
C ALA A 501 -27.66 15.07 11.38
N THR A 502 -27.83 16.34 10.98
CA THR A 502 -29.15 16.93 10.68
C THR A 502 -29.88 16.17 9.57
N ALA A 503 -29.15 15.69 8.56
CA ALA A 503 -29.73 14.87 7.52
C ALA A 503 -30.31 13.58 8.09
N ILE A 504 -29.50 12.82 8.82
CA ILE A 504 -29.87 11.52 9.38
C ILE A 504 -31.15 11.60 10.25
N ASP A 505 -31.26 12.60 11.12
CA ASP A 505 -32.41 12.75 12.02
C ASP A 505 -33.71 13.11 11.29
N ASN A 506 -33.61 13.84 10.17
CA ASN A 506 -34.77 14.30 9.41
C ASN A 506 -35.24 13.30 8.34
N LEU A 507 -34.46 12.26 8.08
CA LEU A 507 -34.76 11.27 7.04
C LEU A 507 -35.59 10.11 7.60
N LYS A 508 -36.66 9.77 6.89
CA LYS A 508 -37.46 8.57 7.21
C LYS A 508 -36.69 7.33 6.78
N TYR A 509 -36.48 6.41 7.72
CA TYR A 509 -35.80 5.15 7.46
C TYR A 509 -36.72 3.95 7.68
N PHE A 510 -36.45 2.88 6.93
CA PHE A 510 -37.00 1.56 7.20
C PHE A 510 -36.10 0.82 8.21
N TYR A 511 -36.71 0.13 9.17
CA TYR A 511 -36.00 -0.73 10.11
C TYR A 511 -36.66 -2.10 10.13
N VAL A 512 -35.83 -3.15 10.16
CA VAL A 512 -36.31 -4.52 10.40
C VAL A 512 -36.30 -4.74 11.92
N PRO A 513 -37.48 -4.90 12.57
CA PRO A 513 -37.55 -5.11 14.00
C PRO A 513 -36.95 -6.48 14.36
N LYS A 514 -36.13 -6.50 15.41
CA LYS A 514 -35.52 -7.73 15.93
C LYS A 514 -36.43 -8.45 16.90
N LYS A 515 -36.32 -9.78 16.93
CA LYS A 515 -36.69 -10.62 18.08
C LYS A 515 -35.43 -10.88 18.91
N GLY A 516 -35.18 -10.08 19.96
CA GLY A 516 -34.10 -10.30 20.95
C GLY A 516 -33.03 -9.19 21.06
N LYS A 517 -32.03 -9.40 21.94
CA LYS A 517 -30.94 -8.45 22.32
C LYS A 517 -29.75 -8.40 21.34
N GLN A 518 -29.96 -8.55 20.04
CA GLN A 518 -28.85 -8.32 19.10
C GLN A 518 -28.87 -6.84 18.69
N GLU A 519 -27.72 -6.20 18.51
CA GLU A 519 -27.61 -4.81 18.00
C GLU A 519 -27.41 -4.80 16.48
N HIS A 520 -27.92 -3.78 15.78
CA HIS A 520 -27.74 -3.64 14.33
C HIS A 520 -26.30 -3.23 14.05
N THR A 521 -25.57 -4.05 13.31
CA THR A 521 -24.12 -3.87 13.09
C THR A 521 -23.81 -3.02 11.87
N MET A 522 -24.76 -2.87 10.94
CA MET A 522 -24.57 -2.12 9.70
C MET A 522 -25.84 -1.35 9.31
N THR A 523 -25.63 -0.15 8.78
CA THR A 523 -26.68 0.77 8.32
C THR A 523 -26.38 1.13 6.86
N TYR A 524 -27.34 0.91 5.97
CA TYR A 524 -27.18 1.26 4.55
C TYR A 524 -27.91 2.57 4.25
N TRP A 525 -27.28 3.46 3.49
CA TRP A 525 -27.91 4.70 3.03
C TRP A 525 -27.99 4.67 1.52
N VAL A 526 -29.21 4.50 1.02
CA VAL A 526 -29.50 4.60 -0.41
C VAL A 526 -30.01 6.02 -0.69
N VAL A 527 -29.34 6.75 -1.57
CA VAL A 527 -29.73 8.11 -1.97
C VAL A 527 -29.94 8.13 -3.47
N GLY A 528 -31.14 8.50 -3.92
CA GLY A 528 -31.47 8.58 -5.35
C GLY A 528 -32.81 9.28 -5.58
N ASP A 529 -32.99 9.89 -6.76
CA ASP A 529 -34.26 10.51 -7.13
C ASP A 529 -35.23 9.45 -7.69
N LEU A 530 -36.27 9.17 -6.92
CA LEU A 530 -37.31 8.18 -7.23
C LEU A 530 -38.15 8.53 -8.47
N LYS A 531 -37.91 9.67 -9.12
CA LYS A 531 -38.49 9.94 -10.44
C LYS A 531 -37.89 9.04 -11.51
N TYR A 532 -36.61 8.70 -11.39
CA TYR A 532 -35.90 7.87 -12.36
C TYR A 532 -36.11 6.39 -12.08
N LEU A 533 -36.22 5.61 -13.15
CA LEU A 533 -36.42 4.16 -13.09
C LEU A 533 -35.22 3.45 -12.43
N GLU A 534 -34.00 3.83 -12.80
CA GLU A 534 -32.75 3.29 -12.23
C GLU A 534 -32.69 3.42 -10.70
N SER A 535 -33.12 4.57 -10.15
CA SER A 535 -33.15 4.79 -8.70
C SER A 535 -34.18 3.92 -7.99
N ARG A 536 -35.30 3.59 -8.65
CA ARG A 536 -36.31 2.67 -8.11
C ARG A 536 -35.82 1.24 -8.13
N GLU A 537 -35.15 0.82 -9.21
CA GLU A 537 -34.54 -0.50 -9.32
C GLU A 537 -33.45 -0.69 -8.27
N LEU A 538 -32.60 0.31 -8.06
CA LEU A 538 -31.59 0.28 -7.01
C LEU A 538 -32.21 0.16 -5.62
N LEU A 539 -33.28 0.92 -5.34
CA LEU A 539 -34.01 0.82 -4.08
C LEU A 539 -34.65 -0.57 -3.91
N LEU A 540 -35.24 -1.13 -4.96
CA LEU A 540 -35.84 -2.46 -4.95
C LEU A 540 -34.77 -3.53 -4.66
N ALA A 541 -33.66 -3.52 -5.38
CA ALA A 541 -32.54 -4.44 -5.17
C ALA A 541 -31.99 -4.32 -3.73
N ALA A 542 -31.91 -3.10 -3.21
CA ALA A 542 -31.46 -2.85 -1.84
C ALA A 542 -32.44 -3.42 -0.79
N LEU A 543 -33.75 -3.33 -1.03
CA LEU A 543 -34.78 -3.93 -0.17
C LEU A 543 -34.78 -5.46 -0.26
N GLU A 544 -34.65 -6.04 -1.45
CA GLU A 544 -34.53 -7.50 -1.63
C GLU A 544 -33.31 -8.05 -0.90
N HIS A 545 -32.18 -7.35 -1.00
CA HIS A 545 -30.97 -7.65 -0.25
C HIS A 545 -31.22 -7.62 1.27
N ALA A 546 -31.95 -6.62 1.77
CA ALA A 546 -32.36 -6.54 3.18
C ALA A 546 -33.15 -7.77 3.64
N VAL A 547 -34.12 -8.19 2.83
CA VAL A 547 -34.98 -9.35 3.12
C VAL A 547 -34.18 -10.65 3.13
N LYS A 548 -33.29 -10.83 2.16
CA LYS A 548 -32.46 -12.03 2.01
C LYS A 548 -31.47 -12.19 3.16
N ILE A 549 -30.89 -11.08 3.62
CA ILE A 549 -29.80 -11.13 4.58
C ILE A 549 -30.25 -11.60 5.97
N ARG A 550 -31.50 -11.38 6.41
CA ARG A 550 -32.01 -11.69 7.79
C ARG A 550 -31.14 -11.19 8.97
N LYS A 551 -29.95 -10.67 8.71
CA LYS A 551 -29.03 -9.97 9.61
C LYS A 551 -29.44 -8.49 9.67
N PRO A 552 -29.00 -7.78 10.71
CA PRO A 552 -29.73 -6.61 11.16
C PRO A 552 -29.27 -5.34 10.48
N CYS A 553 -30.04 -4.92 9.48
CA CYS A 553 -29.87 -3.64 8.81
C CYS A 553 -30.97 -2.65 9.22
N THR A 554 -30.56 -1.45 9.59
CA THR A 554 -31.42 -0.29 9.86
C THR A 554 -31.01 0.79 8.88
N GLY A 555 -31.96 1.44 8.21
CA GLY A 555 -31.64 2.51 7.27
C GLY A 555 -31.93 2.14 5.83
N TYR A 556 -32.96 2.75 5.27
CA TYR A 556 -33.12 2.99 3.84
C TYR A 556 -33.85 4.32 3.76
N VAL A 557 -33.25 5.32 3.13
CA VAL A 557 -33.84 6.66 3.06
C VAL A 557 -34.36 6.94 1.67
N LEU A 558 -35.58 7.46 1.62
CA LEU A 558 -36.20 8.01 0.41
C LEU A 558 -35.79 9.48 0.23
N ALA A 559 -34.87 9.75 -0.70
CA ALA A 559 -34.55 11.13 -1.08
C ALA A 559 -35.61 11.67 -2.06
N LYS A 560 -36.56 12.45 -1.56
CA LYS A 560 -37.42 13.31 -2.41
C LYS A 560 -36.69 14.64 -2.64
N ARG A 561 -36.07 14.79 -3.82
CA ARG A 561 -35.60 16.01 -4.55
C ARG A 561 -34.99 17.24 -3.84
N ARG A 562 -34.99 17.37 -2.51
CA ARG A 562 -34.72 18.64 -1.82
C ARG A 562 -33.35 18.76 -1.14
N TRP A 563 -32.51 17.72 -1.22
CA TRP A 563 -31.32 17.60 -0.36
C TRP A 563 -29.97 17.93 -1.02
N PHE A 564 -29.84 17.88 -2.36
CA PHE A 564 -28.50 17.88 -2.99
C PHE A 564 -28.26 18.87 -4.12
N TYR A 565 -29.24 19.69 -4.51
CA TYR A 565 -29.01 20.81 -5.44
C TYR A 565 -28.53 22.04 -4.66
N ALA A 566 -27.27 22.04 -4.24
CA ALA A 566 -26.63 23.27 -3.75
C ALA A 566 -25.14 23.39 -4.09
N LYS A 567 -24.54 22.45 -4.85
CA LYS A 567 -23.09 22.53 -5.14
C LYS A 567 -22.64 22.17 -6.56
N TYR A 568 -23.56 21.96 -7.50
CA TYR A 568 -23.20 21.62 -8.89
C TYR A 568 -23.70 22.62 -9.95
N ASP A 569 -24.34 23.72 -9.55
CA ASP A 569 -24.59 24.87 -10.43
C ASP A 569 -23.74 26.05 -9.95
N GLN A 570 -22.43 25.97 -10.15
CA GLN A 570 -21.51 27.12 -10.27
C GLN A 570 -20.22 26.73 -10.97
#